data_AF-A0A7S3E444-F1
#
_entry.id   AF-A0A7S3E444-F1
#
_cell.length_a   1.000
_cell.length_b   1.000
_cell.length_c   1.000
_cell.angle_alpha   90.00
_cell.angle_beta   90.00
_cell.angle_gamma   90.00
#
_symmetry.space_group_name_H-M   'P 1'
#
loop_
_entity.id
_entity.type
_entity.pdbx_description
1 polymer ?
#
loop_
_entity_poly.entity_id
_entity_poly.type
_entity_poly.pdbx_seq_one_letter_code
_entity_poly.pdbx_strand_id
1 'polypeptide(L)'
;FAAFPSQVPPPLVMQYLNDLFLVFDGLCEAHCVFKVETVGDQYVAAVGVVTGEVHKTKASDLGTSLKPGGESDLQAAGAGMKEEEKCQSGSSLREACVSNTAHVLEYAEAILRSARHVAPPGGAEAAQTRPVLRVGVHTGACM
;
A
#
# COMPACT_ATOMS: atom_id res chain seq x y z
N PHE A 1 19.62 -3.20 -7.23
CA PHE A 1 20.59 -2.68 -6.25
C PHE A 1 21.98 -3.33 -6.39
N ALA A 2 22.09 -4.66 -6.30
CA ALA A 2 23.30 -5.53 -6.39
C ALA A 2 24.66 -4.97 -6.87
N ALA A 3 24.75 -4.20 -7.97
CA ALA A 3 26.02 -3.63 -8.44
C ALA A 3 26.59 -2.52 -7.54
N PHE A 4 25.76 -1.85 -6.75
CA PHE A 4 26.19 -0.75 -5.86
C PHE A 4 26.91 -1.26 -4.59
N PRO A 5 26.39 -2.26 -3.84
CA PRO A 5 27.10 -2.81 -2.67
C PRO A 5 28.44 -3.48 -2.98
N SER A 6 28.73 -3.86 -4.23
CA SER A 6 30.03 -4.39 -4.63
C SER A 6 31.09 -3.30 -4.90
N GLN A 7 30.72 -2.02 -4.86
CA GLN A 7 31.63 -0.86 -5.02
C GLN A 7 31.85 -0.09 -3.72
N VAL A 8 30.95 -0.24 -2.73
CA VAL A 8 30.90 0.58 -1.52
C VAL A 8 31.15 -0.29 -0.28
N PRO A 9 31.97 0.16 0.71
CA PRO A 9 32.16 -0.55 1.96
C PRO A 9 30.84 -0.90 2.68
N PRO A 10 30.61 -2.14 3.13
CA PRO A 10 29.33 -2.58 3.69
C PRO A 10 28.73 -1.68 4.81
N PRO A 11 29.50 -1.13 5.76
CA PRO A 11 28.94 -0.23 6.77
C PRO A 11 28.28 1.02 6.17
N LEU A 12 28.83 1.55 5.07
CA LEU A 12 28.30 2.73 4.39
C LEU A 12 27.07 2.40 3.52
N VAL A 13 26.98 1.17 3.00
CA VAL A 13 25.75 0.65 2.37
C VAL A 13 24.62 0.55 3.40
N MET A 14 24.92 0.03 4.59
CA MET A 14 23.95 -0.09 5.67
C MET A 14 23.51 1.28 6.21
N GLN A 15 24.43 2.23 6.37
CA GLN A 15 24.09 3.61 6.73
C GLN A 15 23.16 4.24 5.70
N TYR A 16 23.46 4.12 4.40
CA TYR A 16 22.61 4.66 3.34
C TYR A 16 21.19 4.08 3.35
N LEU A 17 21.05 2.76 3.56
CA LEU A 17 19.74 2.12 3.66
C LEU A 17 18.98 2.54 4.93
N ASN A 18 19.66 2.67 6.06
CA ASN A 18 19.09 3.20 7.30
C ASN A 18 18.54 4.62 7.10
N ASP A 19 19.36 5.53 6.56
CA ASP A 19 19.01 6.94 6.38
C ASP A 19 17.88 7.10 5.35
N LEU A 20 17.85 6.23 4.33
CA LEU A 20 16.76 6.14 3.36
C LEU A 20 15.44 5.65 3.98
N PHE A 21 15.48 4.61 4.81
CA PHE A 21 14.29 4.04 5.43
C PHE A 21 13.75 4.91 6.57
N LEU A 22 14.60 5.62 7.34
CA LEU A 22 14.14 6.62 8.32
C LEU A 22 13.35 7.76 7.66
N VAL A 23 13.73 8.17 6.44
CA VAL A 23 12.98 9.15 5.65
C VAL A 23 11.62 8.60 5.17
N PHE A 24 11.50 7.28 4.95
CA PHE A 24 10.24 6.64 4.57
C PHE A 24 9.33 6.41 5.79
N ASP A 25 9.91 6.05 6.94
CA ASP A 25 9.21 5.91 8.23
C ASP A 25 8.56 7.23 8.64
N GLY A 26 9.28 8.35 8.51
CA GLY A 26 8.76 9.70 8.80
C GLY A 26 7.66 10.19 7.86
N LEU A 27 7.42 9.50 6.73
CA LEU A 27 6.32 9.79 5.80
C LEU A 27 5.08 8.91 6.08
N CYS A 28 5.19 7.84 6.86
CA CYS A 28 4.09 6.90 7.10
C CYS A 28 2.89 7.57 7.78
N GLU A 29 3.11 8.33 8.85
CA GLU A 29 2.04 9.04 9.57
C GLU A 29 1.34 10.09 8.70
N ALA A 30 2.12 10.90 7.98
CA ALA A 30 1.62 11.99 7.14
C ALA A 30 0.73 11.53 5.97
N HIS A 31 0.87 10.28 5.53
CA HIS A 31 0.07 9.68 4.44
C HIS A 31 -0.85 8.55 4.92
N CYS A 32 -1.05 8.35 6.24
CA CYS A 32 -1.86 7.25 6.79
C CYS A 32 -1.45 5.85 6.28
N VAL A 33 -0.15 5.64 6.08
CA VAL A 33 0.46 4.40 5.58
C VAL A 33 1.06 3.60 6.74
N PHE A 34 0.75 2.32 6.83
CA PHE A 34 1.39 1.40 7.78
C PHE A 34 2.66 0.79 7.18
N LYS A 35 3.79 0.95 7.86
CA LYS A 35 5.02 0.20 7.59
C LYS A 35 4.83 -1.26 7.98
N VAL A 36 4.96 -2.18 7.03
CA VAL A 36 4.88 -3.62 7.29
C VAL A 36 6.23 -4.13 7.76
N GLU A 37 7.26 -4.06 6.90
CA GLU A 37 8.61 -4.54 7.20
C GLU A 37 9.65 -4.00 6.20
N THR A 38 10.92 -4.36 6.41
CA THR A 38 12.04 -4.08 5.50
C THR A 38 12.84 -5.37 5.25
N VAL A 39 12.99 -5.75 3.98
CA VAL A 39 13.65 -7.01 3.57
C VAL A 39 14.84 -6.67 2.67
N GLY A 40 16.04 -6.64 3.23
CA GLY A 40 17.26 -6.28 2.50
C GLY A 40 17.23 -4.82 2.02
N ASP A 41 17.21 -4.60 0.70
CA ASP A 41 17.04 -3.29 0.06
C ASP A 41 15.56 -2.92 -0.22
N GLN A 42 14.61 -3.77 0.17
CA GLN A 42 13.18 -3.56 -0.04
C GLN A 42 12.47 -3.00 1.20
N TYR A 43 11.54 -2.07 0.97
CA TYR A 43 10.67 -1.48 2.00
C TYR A 43 9.21 -1.83 1.67
N VAL A 44 8.45 -2.35 2.64
CA VAL A 44 7.07 -2.83 2.44
C VAL A 44 6.11 -2.05 3.32
N ALA A 45 5.03 -1.53 2.71
CA ALA A 45 4.04 -0.71 3.38
C ALA A 45 2.64 -0.89 2.78
N ALA A 46 1.60 -0.62 3.57
CA ALA A 46 0.20 -0.87 3.24
C ALA A 46 -0.74 0.26 3.69
N VAL A 47 -1.94 0.31 3.10
CA VAL A 47 -3.04 1.22 3.43
C VAL A 47 -4.33 0.42 3.61
N GLY A 48 -5.31 0.96 4.33
CA GLY A 48 -6.59 0.28 4.58
C GLY A 48 -6.48 -0.96 5.48
N VAL A 49 -5.33 -1.16 6.14
CA VAL A 49 -5.12 -2.22 7.15
C VAL A 49 -5.53 -1.72 8.53
N VAL A 50 -6.05 -2.62 9.39
CA VAL A 50 -6.41 -2.30 10.78
C VAL A 50 -5.28 -2.75 11.70
N THR A 51 -4.74 -1.82 12.48
CA THR A 51 -3.68 -2.09 13.46
C THR A 51 -4.25 -2.12 14.89
N GLY A 52 -4.09 -3.23 15.61
CA GLY A 52 -4.53 -3.38 17.00
C GLY A 52 -5.88 -4.10 17.17
N GLU A 53 -6.62 -3.77 18.23
CA GLU A 53 -7.80 -4.51 18.70
C GLU A 53 -9.02 -4.39 17.78
N VAL A 54 -9.22 -5.40 16.93
CA VAL A 54 -10.38 -5.52 16.04
C VAL A 54 -11.65 -5.88 16.84
N HIS A 55 -12.37 -4.86 17.29
CA HIS A 55 -13.71 -5.01 17.86
C HIS A 55 -14.69 -5.52 16.79
N LYS A 56 -15.00 -6.83 16.83
CA LYS A 56 -15.85 -7.52 15.85
C LYS A 56 -17.34 -7.21 16.03
N THR A 57 -17.76 -5.98 15.73
CA THR A 57 -19.11 -5.76 15.19
C THR A 57 -19.23 -6.57 13.90
N LYS A 58 -20.30 -7.34 13.74
CA LYS A 58 -20.37 -8.41 12.73
C LYS A 58 -20.31 -7.84 11.30
N ALA A 59 -19.20 -8.06 10.60
CA ALA A 59 -19.07 -7.81 9.17
C ALA A 59 -19.67 -8.97 8.35
N SER A 60 -20.96 -9.28 8.56
CA SER A 60 -21.68 -10.33 7.80
C SER A 60 -21.99 -9.92 6.35
N ASP A 61 -21.88 -8.63 6.04
CA ASP A 61 -22.55 -8.03 4.87
C ASP A 61 -21.56 -7.60 3.77
N LEU A 62 -20.24 -7.75 3.99
CA LEU A 62 -19.23 -7.60 2.93
C LEU A 62 -19.20 -8.87 2.07
N GLY A 63 -20.19 -8.98 1.18
CA GLY A 63 -20.47 -10.20 0.44
C GLY A 63 -19.36 -10.65 -0.52
N THR A 64 -18.78 -11.82 -0.26
CA THR A 64 -18.02 -12.63 -1.21
C THR A 64 -18.92 -13.22 -2.31
N SER A 65 -19.47 -12.35 -3.17
CA SER A 65 -20.31 -12.76 -4.31
C SER A 65 -19.49 -12.97 -5.59
N LEU A 66 -18.46 -13.80 -5.52
CA LEU A 66 -17.82 -14.38 -6.70
C LEU A 66 -18.74 -15.49 -7.26
N LYS A 67 -19.75 -15.10 -8.03
CA LYS A 67 -20.56 -16.06 -8.79
C LYS A 67 -19.78 -16.59 -10.01
N PRO A 68 -19.64 -17.91 -10.19
CA PRO A 68 -19.39 -18.46 -11.52
C PRO A 68 -20.62 -18.23 -12.42
N GLY A 69 -20.40 -18.09 -13.73
CA GLY A 69 -21.45 -17.84 -14.73
C GLY A 69 -22.01 -19.12 -15.39
N GLY A 70 -23.16 -18.97 -16.05
CA GLY A 70 -24.00 -20.04 -16.62
C GLY A 70 -25.23 -20.29 -15.74
N GLU A 71 -26.44 -19.80 -16.07
CA GLU A 71 -27.38 -20.22 -17.15
C GLU A 71 -28.09 -21.56 -16.85
N SER A 72 -29.41 -21.73 -17.04
CA SER A 72 -30.51 -20.82 -17.47
C SER A 72 -31.18 -20.09 -16.26
N ASP A 73 -32.49 -19.83 -16.05
CA ASP A 73 -33.78 -20.13 -16.72
C ASP A 73 -34.87 -19.04 -16.40
N LEU A 74 -36.18 -19.34 -16.54
CA LEU A 74 -37.29 -18.37 -16.63
C LEU A 74 -38.43 -18.52 -15.57
N GLN A 75 -39.21 -17.44 -15.39
CA GLN A 75 -40.52 -17.34 -14.70
C GLN A 75 -40.52 -17.47 -13.14
N ALA A 76 -41.46 -16.90 -12.37
CA ALA A 76 -42.68 -16.14 -12.70
C ALA A 76 -42.88 -14.89 -11.79
N ALA A 77 -43.95 -14.13 -11.99
CA ALA A 77 -44.20 -12.84 -11.31
C ALA A 77 -44.89 -12.97 -9.92
N GLY A 78 -44.64 -11.98 -9.05
CA GLY A 78 -45.38 -11.75 -7.80
C GLY A 78 -45.23 -10.30 -7.35
N ALA A 79 -46.33 -9.65 -6.94
CA ALA A 79 -46.35 -8.24 -6.57
C ALA A 79 -46.20 -8.03 -5.06
N GLY A 80 -45.39 -7.05 -4.65
CA GLY A 80 -45.23 -6.66 -3.26
C GLY A 80 -44.50 -5.33 -3.09
N MET A 81 -45.21 -4.28 -2.68
CA MET A 81 -44.60 -3.00 -2.30
C MET A 81 -44.05 -3.09 -0.87
N LYS A 82 -42.72 -3.04 -0.70
CA LYS A 82 -42.07 -2.70 0.58
C LYS A 82 -40.77 -1.92 0.37
N GLU A 83 -40.67 -0.83 1.14
CA GLU A 83 -39.45 -0.22 1.69
C GLU A 83 -38.21 -0.05 0.78
N GLU A 84 -37.95 1.18 0.32
CA GLU A 84 -36.67 1.60 -0.25
C GLU A 84 -35.56 1.69 0.83
N GLU A 85 -35.01 0.54 1.26
CA GLU A 85 -33.87 0.54 2.17
C GLU A 85 -32.57 0.95 1.43
N LYS A 86 -32.34 2.28 1.34
CA LYS A 86 -31.18 2.86 0.65
C LYS A 86 -29.89 2.63 1.44
N CYS A 87 -29.23 1.49 1.21
CA CYS A 87 -27.97 1.07 1.82
C CYS A 87 -26.88 2.15 1.81
N GLN A 88 -26.63 2.77 2.96
CA GLN A 88 -25.56 3.76 3.16
C GLN A 88 -24.16 3.12 3.15
N SER A 89 -24.07 1.81 3.41
CA SER A 89 -22.81 1.03 3.46
C SER A 89 -21.98 1.08 2.16
N GLY A 90 -22.63 1.26 1.00
CA GLY A 90 -21.95 1.29 -0.29
C GLY A 90 -21.13 2.55 -0.57
N SER A 91 -21.46 3.70 0.04
CA SER A 91 -20.71 4.94 -0.20
C SER A 91 -19.42 4.99 0.61
N SER A 92 -19.48 4.65 1.90
CA SER A 92 -18.32 4.69 2.80
C SER A 92 -17.21 3.72 2.37
N LEU A 93 -17.55 2.52 1.88
CA LEU A 93 -16.56 1.60 1.30
C LEU A 93 -15.89 2.20 0.05
N ARG A 94 -16.64 2.85 -0.84
CA ARG A 94 -16.08 3.50 -2.04
C ARG A 94 -15.20 4.68 -1.67
N GLU A 95 -15.61 5.49 -0.70
CA GLU A 95 -14.86 6.63 -0.18
C GLU A 95 -13.55 6.18 0.49
N ALA A 96 -13.59 5.14 1.33
CA ALA A 96 -12.40 4.53 1.92
C ALA A 96 -11.43 3.98 0.85
N CYS A 97 -11.94 3.28 -0.16
CA CYS A 97 -11.12 2.81 -1.29
C CYS A 97 -10.46 3.97 -2.06
N VAL A 98 -11.17 5.08 -2.29
CA VAL A 98 -10.59 6.28 -2.93
C VAL A 98 -9.53 6.93 -2.04
N SER A 99 -9.79 7.11 -0.74
CA SER A 99 -8.82 7.71 0.20
C SER A 99 -7.55 6.86 0.31
N ASN A 100 -7.69 5.54 0.53
CA ASN A 100 -6.57 4.61 0.57
C ASN A 100 -5.75 4.62 -0.74
N THR A 101 -6.43 4.71 -1.90
CA THR A 101 -5.76 4.81 -3.21
C THR A 101 -4.99 6.14 -3.36
N ALA A 102 -5.53 7.26 -2.88
CA ALA A 102 -4.82 8.53 -2.85
C ALA A 102 -3.58 8.43 -1.93
N HIS A 103 -3.76 7.98 -0.68
CA HIS A 103 -2.71 7.83 0.31
C HIS A 103 -1.51 7.01 -0.17
N VAL A 104 -1.73 5.84 -0.79
CA VAL A 104 -0.61 5.00 -1.28
C VAL A 104 0.10 5.62 -2.50
N LEU A 105 -0.61 6.36 -3.35
CA LEU A 105 -0.01 7.04 -4.51
C LEU A 105 0.76 8.31 -4.11
N GLU A 106 0.21 9.09 -3.18
CA GLU A 106 0.88 10.25 -2.59
C GLU A 106 2.15 9.83 -1.83
N TYR A 107 2.07 8.77 -1.01
CA TYR A 107 3.23 8.19 -0.34
C TYR A 107 4.27 7.67 -1.34
N ALA A 108 3.85 6.97 -2.40
CA ALA A 108 4.74 6.50 -3.46
C ALA A 108 5.47 7.67 -4.15
N GLU A 109 4.79 8.79 -4.42
CA GLU A 109 5.44 10.00 -4.93
C GLU A 109 6.36 10.65 -3.89
N ALA A 110 5.94 10.71 -2.62
CA ALA A 110 6.72 11.30 -1.53
C ALA A 110 8.05 10.55 -1.32
N ILE A 111 8.05 9.22 -1.27
CA ILE A 111 9.30 8.45 -1.15
C ILE A 111 10.19 8.60 -2.41
N LEU A 112 9.61 8.68 -3.62
CA LEU A 112 10.35 8.93 -4.87
C LEU A 112 10.92 10.36 -5.00
N ARG A 113 10.37 11.33 -4.27
CA ARG A 113 10.91 12.69 -4.12
C ARG A 113 11.96 12.74 -3.02
N SER A 114 11.65 12.25 -1.83
CA SER A 114 12.51 12.34 -0.64
C SER A 114 13.78 11.50 -0.77
N ALA A 115 13.73 10.33 -1.40
CA ALA A 115 14.92 9.49 -1.69
C ALA A 115 16.00 10.21 -2.50
N ARG A 116 15.66 11.28 -3.26
CA ARG A 116 16.63 12.07 -4.03
C ARG A 116 17.50 12.98 -3.16
N HIS A 117 17.07 13.25 -1.93
CA HIS A 117 17.76 14.09 -0.96
C HIS A 117 18.64 13.28 0.00
N VAL A 118 18.46 11.94 0.03
CA VAL A 118 19.32 11.02 0.78
C VAL A 118 20.62 10.83 -0.01
N ALA A 119 21.71 11.41 0.49
CA ALA A 119 22.99 11.41 -0.20
C ALA A 119 23.56 9.97 -0.31
N PRO A 120 24.05 9.54 -1.49
CA PRO A 120 24.76 8.28 -1.60
C PRO A 120 26.08 8.33 -0.79
N PRO A 121 26.50 7.20 -0.21
CA PRO A 121 27.66 7.14 0.68
C PRO A 121 28.95 7.46 -0.07
N GLY A 122 29.86 8.17 0.60
CA GLY A 122 31.18 8.54 0.06
C GLY A 122 31.18 9.66 -0.98
N GLY A 123 30.05 10.34 -1.20
CA GLY A 123 29.97 11.51 -2.06
C GLY A 123 29.92 11.17 -3.56
N ALA A 124 30.42 12.07 -4.40
CA ALA A 124 30.23 11.99 -5.85
C ALA A 124 31.09 10.93 -6.57
N GLU A 125 32.19 10.47 -5.96
CA GLU A 125 33.14 9.53 -6.57
C GLU A 125 33.00 8.07 -6.10
N ALA A 126 32.46 7.81 -4.91
CA ALA A 126 32.60 6.51 -4.24
C ALA A 126 31.78 5.34 -4.86
N ALA A 127 30.92 5.61 -5.86
CA ALA A 127 30.26 4.58 -6.64
C ALA A 127 30.03 5.04 -8.09
N GLN A 128 30.50 4.25 -9.06
CA GLN A 128 30.23 4.45 -10.48
C GLN A 128 28.73 4.31 -10.79
N THR A 129 28.03 3.44 -10.04
CA THR A 129 26.58 3.22 -10.17
C THR A 129 25.82 3.79 -8.96
N ARG A 130 24.96 4.79 -9.19
CA ARG A 130 24.01 5.26 -8.17
C ARG A 130 22.88 4.24 -7.97
N PRO A 131 22.36 4.07 -6.74
CA PRO A 131 21.11 3.36 -6.49
C PRO A 131 19.94 3.96 -7.29
N VAL A 132 18.99 3.10 -7.70
CA VAL A 132 17.74 3.51 -8.38
C VAL A 132 16.57 2.89 -7.64
N LEU A 133 15.80 3.72 -6.95
CA LEU A 133 14.54 3.33 -6.31
C LEU A 133 13.48 3.02 -7.38
N ARG A 134 12.66 2.00 -7.10
CA ARG A 134 11.46 1.66 -7.88
C ARG A 134 10.34 1.37 -6.88
N VAL A 135 9.12 1.78 -7.19
CA VAL A 135 7.94 1.52 -6.35
C VAL A 135 6.95 0.71 -7.18
N GLY A 136 6.51 -0.43 -6.65
CA GLY A 136 5.42 -1.25 -7.20
C GLY A 136 4.19 -1.08 -6.32
N VAL A 137 3.08 -0.61 -6.90
CA VAL A 137 1.80 -0.46 -6.21
C VAL A 137 0.87 -1.59 -6.65
N HIS A 138 0.22 -2.23 -5.68
CA HIS A 138 -0.63 -3.39 -5.88
C HIS A 138 -1.93 -3.17 -5.11
N THR A 139 -3.07 -3.61 -5.66
CA THR A 139 -4.39 -3.49 -5.02
C THR A 139 -5.15 -4.81 -5.16
N GLY A 140 -5.91 -5.17 -4.12
CA GLY A 140 -6.63 -6.44 -4.04
C GLY A 140 -6.92 -6.84 -2.60
N ALA A 141 -7.51 -8.01 -2.40
CA ALA A 141 -7.61 -8.62 -1.08
C ALA A 141 -6.23 -9.12 -0.61
N CYS A 142 -5.94 -8.92 0.68
CA CYS A 142 -4.76 -9.42 1.38
C CYS A 142 -5.22 -10.14 2.65
N MET A 143 -4.42 -11.06 3.18
CA MET A 143 -4.70 -11.88 4.38
C MET A 143 -3.53 -11.81 5.35
#